data_AF-A0A2R6NP59-F1
#
_entry.id   AF-A0A2R6NP59-F1
#
_cell.length_a   1.000
_cell.length_b   1.000
_cell.length_c   1.000
_cell.angle_alpha   90.00
_cell.angle_beta   90.00
_cell.angle_gamma   90.00
#
_symmetry.space_group_name_H-M   'P 1'
#
loop_
_entity.id
_entity.type
_entity.pdbx_description
1 polymer ?
#
loop_
_entity_poly.entity_id
_entity_poly.type
_entity_poly.pdbx_seq_one_letter_code
_entity_poly.pdbx_strand_id
1 'polypeptide(L)'
;MYGITPLVLLYSLCVVYAAKLAALPEACPRLPNKLPAPTDLPIIDDLPNPFRFFNNVSLKSTADWACRKAELKILVQEYMYGYYPDHSRETVRTVRTNGTLVITVSVGGKSGSFNATLELPTSIDATPRRPVPVVISAGGQNDTVFLGSGVALVTFNVGDVAADSTTPGGAFWDLYSGEDIGGLLEFV
;
A
#
# COMPACT_ATOMS: atom_id res chain seq x y z
N MET A 1 -51.86 19.76 61.60
CA MET A 1 -50.85 20.67 61.01
C MET A 1 -50.16 19.91 59.88
N TYR A 2 -50.50 20.27 58.64
CA TYR A 2 -50.00 19.63 57.43
C TYR A 2 -48.58 20.11 57.15
N GLY A 3 -47.61 19.19 57.12
CA GLY A 3 -46.23 19.46 56.73
C GLY A 3 -45.96 18.88 55.35
N ILE A 4 -45.88 19.75 54.35
CA ILE A 4 -45.46 19.46 52.97
C ILE A 4 -43.93 19.59 52.92
N THR A 5 -43.20 18.62 52.40
CA THR A 5 -41.84 18.79 51.82
C THR A 5 -41.54 17.61 50.88
N PRO A 6 -40.71 17.79 49.84
CA PRO A 6 -41.01 17.30 48.50
C PRO A 6 -40.10 16.17 47.99
N LEU A 7 -40.70 15.37 47.11
CA LEU A 7 -40.15 14.74 45.90
C LEU A 7 -38.61 14.73 45.74
N VAL A 8 -37.99 13.57 45.94
CA VAL A 8 -36.68 13.26 45.35
C VAL A 8 -36.91 12.28 44.19
N LEU A 9 -36.96 12.83 42.98
CA LEU A 9 -36.98 12.09 41.72
C LEU A 9 -35.61 11.42 41.51
N LEU A 10 -35.47 10.17 41.95
CA LEU A 10 -34.44 9.25 41.46
C LEU A 10 -34.95 8.63 40.15
N TYR A 11 -34.80 9.35 39.04
CA TYR A 11 -34.95 8.74 37.72
C TYR A 11 -33.58 8.36 37.18
N SER A 12 -33.47 7.05 36.96
CA SER A 12 -32.28 6.29 36.62
C SER A 12 -31.55 6.82 35.39
N LEU A 13 -30.21 6.85 35.48
CA LEU A 13 -29.30 6.90 34.34
C LEU A 13 -29.62 5.75 33.38
N CYS A 14 -30.09 6.07 32.19
CA CYS A 14 -29.91 5.24 31.00
C CYS A 14 -29.70 6.18 29.81
N VAL A 15 -28.52 6.78 29.75
CA VAL A 15 -27.99 7.25 28.47
C VAL A 15 -27.72 5.98 27.67
N VAL A 16 -28.67 5.61 26.82
CA VAL A 16 -28.48 4.56 25.83
C VAL A 16 -27.48 5.11 24.82
N TYR A 17 -26.19 4.93 25.10
CA TYR A 17 -25.15 5.09 24.11
C TYR A 17 -25.34 3.91 23.14
N ALA A 18 -26.16 4.13 22.11
CA ALA A 18 -26.18 3.25 20.96
C ALA A 18 -24.82 3.40 20.28
N ALA A 19 -23.84 2.63 20.75
CA ALA A 19 -22.67 2.33 19.96
C ALA A 19 -23.21 1.79 18.64
N LYS A 20 -23.02 2.53 17.54
CA LYS A 20 -23.12 1.94 16.21
C LYS A 20 -22.11 0.80 16.23
N LEU A 21 -22.57 -0.43 16.44
CA LEU A 21 -21.80 -1.59 16.03
C LEU A 21 -21.52 -1.35 14.55
N ALA A 22 -20.25 -1.13 14.20
CA ALA A 22 -19.82 -1.35 12.84
C ALA A 22 -20.32 -2.75 12.50
N ALA A 23 -21.26 -2.83 11.57
CA ALA A 23 -21.75 -4.11 11.10
C ALA A 23 -20.51 -4.93 10.71
N LEU A 24 -20.46 -6.18 11.19
CA LEU A 24 -19.51 -7.16 10.66
C LEU A 24 -19.60 -7.08 9.13
N PRO A 25 -18.47 -7.09 8.41
CA PRO A 25 -18.50 -6.84 6.98
C PRO A 25 -19.48 -7.80 6.33
N GLU A 26 -20.46 -7.26 5.58
CA GLU A 26 -21.13 -8.01 4.51
C GLU A 26 -19.97 -8.67 3.75
N ALA A 27 -19.99 -10.00 3.64
CA ALA A 27 -18.91 -10.72 3.00
C ALA A 27 -18.63 -10.07 1.64
N CYS A 28 -17.38 -9.65 1.41
CA CYS A 28 -17.02 -8.90 0.21
C CYS A 28 -17.55 -9.59 -1.05
N PRO A 29 -18.11 -8.85 -2.02
CA PRO A 29 -18.47 -9.41 -3.30
C PRO A 29 -17.31 -10.22 -3.87
N ARG A 30 -17.58 -11.47 -4.25
CA ARG A 30 -16.55 -12.34 -4.81
C ARG A 30 -16.44 -12.06 -6.30
N LEU A 31 -15.20 -11.95 -6.77
CA LEU A 31 -14.93 -12.04 -8.20
C LEU A 31 -15.22 -13.47 -8.70
N PRO A 32 -15.55 -13.63 -9.99
CA PRO A 32 -15.61 -14.94 -10.61
C PRO A 32 -14.30 -15.70 -10.43
N ASN A 33 -14.36 -17.04 -10.32
CA ASN A 33 -13.16 -17.88 -10.22
C ASN A 33 -12.20 -17.70 -11.41
N LYS A 34 -12.74 -17.35 -12.58
CA LYS A 34 -12.00 -16.94 -13.76
C LYS A 34 -12.57 -15.63 -14.26
N LEU A 35 -11.74 -14.60 -14.33
CA LEU A 35 -12.11 -13.31 -14.90
C LEU A 35 -12.30 -13.43 -16.43
N PRO A 36 -13.22 -12.66 -17.03
CA PRO A 36 -13.43 -12.66 -18.47
C PRO A 36 -12.16 -12.24 -19.22
N ALA A 37 -11.99 -12.71 -20.46
CA ALA A 37 -10.91 -12.20 -21.30
C ALA A 37 -11.17 -10.71 -21.61
N PRO A 38 -10.13 -9.91 -21.93
CA PRO A 38 -10.32 -8.51 -22.28
C PRO A 38 -11.34 -8.27 -23.40
N THR A 39 -11.44 -9.19 -24.36
CA THR A 39 -12.42 -9.15 -25.46
C THR A 39 -13.87 -9.39 -25.05
N ASP A 40 -14.08 -10.01 -23.87
CA ASP A 40 -15.40 -10.33 -23.32
C ASP A 40 -15.87 -9.25 -22.33
N LEU A 41 -15.03 -8.24 -22.04
CA LEU A 41 -15.40 -7.12 -21.19
C LEU A 41 -16.38 -6.18 -21.93
N PRO A 42 -17.36 -5.60 -21.21
CA PRO A 42 -18.23 -4.60 -21.81
C PRO A 42 -17.42 -3.36 -22.21
N ILE A 43 -17.73 -2.82 -23.38
CA ILE A 43 -17.24 -1.50 -23.78
C ILE A 43 -17.93 -0.46 -22.89
N ILE A 44 -17.13 0.36 -22.25
CA ILE A 44 -17.57 1.56 -21.53
C ILE A 44 -16.92 2.76 -22.20
N ASP A 45 -17.73 3.76 -22.55
CA ASP A 45 -17.23 4.97 -23.20
C ASP A 45 -16.59 5.96 -22.21
N ASP A 46 -16.87 5.77 -20.92
CA ASP A 46 -16.40 6.58 -19.80
C ASP A 46 -15.42 5.81 -18.89
N LEU A 47 -14.81 6.52 -17.93
CA LEU A 47 -13.96 5.90 -16.90
C LEU A 47 -14.76 4.91 -16.02
N PRO A 48 -14.19 3.74 -15.67
CA PRO A 48 -14.81 2.81 -14.74
C PRO A 48 -15.19 3.49 -13.43
N ASN A 49 -16.42 3.27 -12.95
CA ASN A 49 -16.88 3.86 -11.70
C ASN A 49 -16.14 3.21 -10.49
N PRO A 50 -15.34 3.97 -9.71
CA PRO A 50 -14.59 3.41 -8.59
C PRO A 50 -15.50 2.99 -7.42
N PHE A 51 -16.74 3.48 -7.38
CA PHE A 51 -17.74 3.22 -6.34
C PHE A 51 -18.77 2.14 -6.72
N ARG A 52 -18.47 1.34 -7.75
CA ARG A 52 -19.23 0.14 -8.11
C ARG A 52 -18.31 -1.07 -8.15
N PHE A 53 -18.73 -2.17 -7.53
CA PHE A 53 -18.05 -3.46 -7.62
C PHE A 53 -18.11 -4.02 -9.06
N PHE A 54 -17.31 -5.04 -9.35
CA PHE A 54 -17.26 -5.70 -10.66
C PHE A 54 -18.62 -6.28 -11.08
N ASN A 55 -19.43 -6.71 -10.11
CA ASN A 55 -20.80 -7.18 -10.30
C ASN A 55 -21.85 -6.06 -10.44
N ASN A 56 -21.41 -4.80 -10.63
CA ASN A 56 -22.24 -3.60 -10.79
C ASN A 56 -23.01 -3.14 -9.52
N VAL A 57 -22.76 -3.75 -8.36
CA VAL A 57 -23.33 -3.29 -7.08
C VAL A 57 -22.61 -2.01 -6.62
N SER A 58 -23.37 -0.98 -6.24
CA SER A 58 -22.80 0.25 -5.68
C SER A 58 -22.29 0.03 -4.26
N LEU A 59 -21.19 0.70 -3.90
CA LEU A 59 -20.76 0.83 -2.51
C LEU A 59 -21.83 1.59 -1.73
N LYS A 60 -22.19 1.10 -0.54
CA LYS A 60 -23.19 1.66 0.37
C LYS A 60 -22.56 2.43 1.53
N SER A 61 -21.29 2.14 1.85
CA SER A 61 -20.62 2.68 3.01
C SER A 61 -19.11 2.85 2.82
N THR A 62 -18.46 3.58 3.73
CA THR A 62 -17.00 3.66 3.79
C THR A 62 -16.34 2.33 4.16
N ALA A 63 -17.06 1.44 4.85
CA ALA A 63 -16.55 0.11 5.19
C ALA A 63 -16.40 -0.78 3.94
N ASP A 64 -17.26 -0.59 2.94
CA ASP A 64 -17.22 -1.33 1.66
C ASP A 64 -15.94 -1.03 0.85
N TRP A 65 -15.29 0.10 1.14
CA TRP A 65 -14.06 0.49 0.46
C TRP A 65 -12.94 -0.53 0.65
N ALA A 66 -12.87 -1.20 1.81
CA ALA A 66 -11.89 -2.25 2.03
C ALA A 66 -12.07 -3.41 1.02
N CYS A 67 -13.31 -3.83 0.78
CA CYS A 67 -13.65 -4.82 -0.23
C CYS A 67 -13.35 -4.31 -1.65
N ARG A 68 -13.74 -3.08 -1.97
CA ARG A 68 -13.52 -2.49 -3.30
C ARG A 68 -12.04 -2.32 -3.61
N LYS A 69 -11.22 -1.93 -2.63
CA LYS A 69 -9.77 -1.82 -2.77
C LYS A 69 -9.14 -3.19 -3.07
N ALA A 70 -9.57 -4.23 -2.37
CA ALA A 70 -9.09 -5.59 -2.64
C ALA A 70 -9.50 -6.08 -4.04
N GLU A 71 -10.75 -5.83 -4.44
CA GLU A 71 -11.24 -6.16 -5.79
C GLU A 71 -10.45 -5.40 -6.88
N LEU A 72 -10.29 -4.09 -6.74
CA LEU A 72 -9.52 -3.27 -7.68
C LEU A 72 -8.08 -3.77 -7.80
N LYS A 73 -7.44 -4.17 -6.68
CA LYS A 73 -6.08 -4.73 -6.70
C LYS A 73 -6.01 -5.98 -7.58
N ILE A 74 -7.02 -6.85 -7.56
CA ILE A 74 -7.07 -8.04 -8.43
C ILE A 74 -7.26 -7.61 -9.89
N LEU A 75 -8.22 -6.72 -10.16
CA LEU A 75 -8.53 -6.28 -11.52
C LEU A 75 -7.35 -5.58 -12.20
N VAL A 76 -6.62 -4.68 -11.51
CA VAL A 76 -5.46 -3.99 -12.11
C VAL A 76 -4.27 -4.94 -12.33
N GLN A 77 -4.13 -5.98 -11.52
CA GLN A 77 -3.12 -7.02 -11.75
C GLN A 77 -3.50 -7.87 -12.96
N GLU A 78 -4.74 -8.35 -13.06
CA GLU A 78 -5.17 -9.19 -14.18
C GLU A 78 -5.10 -8.45 -15.53
N TYR A 79 -5.59 -7.21 -15.58
CA TYR A 79 -5.82 -6.52 -16.86
C TYR A 79 -4.75 -5.51 -17.26
N MET A 80 -3.78 -5.19 -16.39
CA MET A 80 -2.84 -4.10 -16.67
C MET A 80 -1.40 -4.39 -16.24
N TYR A 81 -1.17 -4.81 -15.00
CA TYR A 81 0.18 -4.87 -14.45
C TYR A 81 0.77 -6.28 -14.33
N GLY A 82 -0.06 -7.32 -14.42
CA GLY A 82 0.27 -8.68 -14.02
C GLY A 82 0.33 -8.86 -12.50
N TYR A 83 0.62 -10.07 -12.07
CA TYR A 83 0.52 -10.47 -10.67
C TYR A 83 1.73 -10.04 -9.83
N TYR A 84 1.45 -9.33 -8.75
CA TYR A 84 2.44 -9.00 -7.73
C TYR A 84 2.89 -10.29 -7.03
N PRO A 85 4.19 -10.57 -6.93
CA PRO A 85 4.67 -11.84 -6.40
C PRO A 85 4.30 -12.05 -4.93
N ASP A 86 4.31 -13.31 -4.50
CA ASP A 86 4.19 -13.64 -3.08
C ASP A 86 5.56 -13.50 -2.38
N HIS A 87 5.70 -12.39 -1.66
CA HIS A 87 6.90 -12.05 -0.91
C HIS A 87 7.01 -12.78 0.45
N SER A 88 6.05 -13.62 0.84
CA SER A 88 6.03 -14.28 2.15
C SER A 88 7.23 -15.19 2.43
N ARG A 89 7.92 -15.62 1.36
CA ARG A 89 9.12 -16.48 1.42
C ARG A 89 10.42 -15.74 1.13
N GLU A 90 10.37 -14.43 0.89
CA GLU A 90 11.58 -13.63 0.65
C GLU A 90 12.37 -13.42 1.94
N THR A 91 13.69 -13.41 1.79
CA THR A 91 14.61 -12.93 2.82
C THR A 91 15.30 -11.66 2.34
N VAL A 92 15.29 -10.62 3.17
CA VAL A 92 15.97 -9.35 2.87
C VAL A 92 17.17 -9.19 3.78
N ARG A 93 18.33 -8.91 3.18
CA ARG A 93 19.57 -8.55 3.89
C ARG A 93 20.01 -7.16 3.45
N THR A 94 20.35 -6.31 4.43
CA THR A 94 20.83 -4.95 4.16
C THR A 94 22.16 -4.70 4.85
N VAL A 95 23.11 -4.11 4.12
CA VAL A 95 24.38 -3.63 4.68
C VAL A 95 24.47 -2.13 4.45
N ARG A 96 24.75 -1.36 5.51
CA ARG A 96 24.98 0.08 5.41
C ARG A 96 26.48 0.37 5.40
N THR A 97 26.93 1.17 4.43
CA THR A 97 28.31 1.65 4.32
C THR A 97 28.31 3.09 3.82
N ASN A 98 28.83 4.02 4.62
CA ASN A 98 28.98 5.45 4.26
C ASN A 98 27.70 6.10 3.67
N GLY A 99 26.54 5.82 4.26
CA GLY A 99 25.26 6.36 3.78
C GLY A 99 24.59 5.52 2.70
N THR A 100 25.32 4.63 2.02
CA THR A 100 24.75 3.68 1.06
C THR A 100 24.22 2.43 1.76
N LEU A 101 23.04 1.97 1.34
CA LEU A 101 22.41 0.72 1.71
C LEU A 101 22.55 -0.24 0.53
N VAL A 102 23.25 -1.36 0.72
CA VAL A 102 23.24 -2.48 -0.22
C VAL A 102 22.14 -3.43 0.22
N ILE A 103 21.09 -3.56 -0.59
CA ILE A 103 19.90 -4.34 -0.29
C ILE A 103 19.92 -5.58 -1.18
N THR A 104 19.92 -6.76 -0.57
CA THR A 104 19.86 -8.04 -1.27
C THR A 104 18.58 -8.76 -0.86
N VAL A 105 17.78 -9.16 -1.84
CA VAL A 105 16.56 -9.96 -1.66
C VAL A 105 16.83 -11.36 -2.20
N SER A 106 16.32 -12.39 -1.54
CA SER A 106 16.49 -13.77 -1.97
C SER A 106 15.23 -14.60 -1.75
N VAL A 107 14.91 -15.46 -2.72
CA VAL A 107 13.78 -16.39 -2.68
C VAL A 107 14.06 -17.57 -3.61
N GLY A 108 13.71 -18.79 -3.19
CA GLY A 108 13.79 -19.97 -4.06
C GLY A 108 15.20 -20.26 -4.63
N GLY A 109 16.27 -19.86 -3.94
CA GLY A 109 17.65 -20.03 -4.40
C GLY A 109 18.13 -18.96 -5.40
N LYS A 110 17.28 -18.00 -5.77
CA LYS A 110 17.64 -16.82 -6.55
C LYS A 110 17.86 -15.61 -5.63
N SER A 111 18.67 -14.66 -6.09
CA SER A 111 18.94 -13.42 -5.38
C SER A 111 19.16 -12.27 -6.35
N GLY A 112 18.72 -11.08 -5.96
CA GLY A 112 18.95 -9.83 -6.67
C GLY A 112 19.34 -8.75 -5.67
N SER A 113 20.14 -7.79 -6.11
CA SER A 113 20.67 -6.74 -5.24
C SER A 113 20.62 -5.38 -5.92
N PHE A 114 20.27 -4.36 -5.16
CA PHE A 114 20.30 -2.96 -5.59
C PHE A 114 20.76 -2.07 -4.44
N ASN A 115 21.16 -0.85 -4.78
CA ASN A 115 21.63 0.12 -3.80
C ASN A 115 20.60 1.22 -3.58
N ALA A 116 20.58 1.76 -2.36
CA ALA A 116 19.90 2.99 -2.01
C ALA A 116 20.84 3.91 -1.23
N THR A 117 20.67 5.22 -1.31
CA THR A 117 21.42 6.21 -0.53
C THR A 117 20.53 6.77 0.56
N LEU A 118 20.99 6.79 1.80
CA LEU A 118 20.30 7.38 2.96
C LEU A 118 21.02 8.64 3.42
N GLU A 119 20.32 9.75 3.30
CA GLU A 119 20.74 11.07 3.74
C GLU A 119 19.94 11.50 4.97
N LEU A 120 20.66 12.01 5.98
CA LEU A 120 20.06 12.49 7.22
C LEU A 120 19.82 14.00 7.15
N PRO A 121 18.76 14.51 7.82
CA PRO A 121 18.46 15.93 7.80
C PRO A 121 19.60 16.76 8.39
N THR A 122 19.74 17.98 7.89
CA THR A 122 20.80 18.91 8.33
C THR A 122 20.33 19.84 9.44
N SER A 123 19.02 20.06 9.57
CA SER A 123 18.43 20.95 10.59
C SER A 123 18.21 20.28 11.95
N ILE A 124 18.29 18.95 12.04
CA ILE A 124 18.09 18.19 13.27
C ILE A 124 19.08 17.02 13.33
N ASP A 125 19.74 16.84 14.47
CA ASP A 125 20.58 15.67 14.72
C ASP A 125 19.71 14.41 14.95
N ALA A 126 19.75 13.50 13.96
CA ALA A 126 19.01 12.24 13.96
C ALA A 126 19.81 11.14 14.68
N THR A 127 19.25 10.59 15.75
CA THR A 127 19.91 9.54 16.56
C THR A 127 18.95 8.38 16.80
N PRO A 128 19.41 7.20 17.25
CA PRO A 128 18.51 6.12 17.62
C PRO A 128 17.49 6.49 18.71
N ARG A 129 17.79 7.51 19.54
CA ARG A 129 16.88 8.04 20.57
C ARG A 129 16.01 9.19 20.09
N ARG A 130 16.32 9.75 18.91
CA ARG A 130 15.60 10.85 18.26
C ARG A 130 15.45 10.52 16.77
N PRO A 131 14.64 9.50 16.43
CA PRO A 131 14.42 9.14 15.04
C PRO A 131 13.71 10.28 14.31
N VAL A 132 13.99 10.36 13.02
CA VAL A 132 13.37 11.34 12.11
C VAL A 132 12.53 10.59 11.08
N PRO A 133 11.48 11.22 10.52
CA PRO A 133 10.75 10.65 9.40
C PRO A 133 11.69 10.47 8.19
N VAL A 134 11.36 9.51 7.33
CA VAL A 134 12.10 9.21 6.11
C VAL A 134 11.14 9.26 4.92
N VAL A 135 11.56 9.90 3.84
CA VAL A 135 10.92 9.80 2.52
C VAL A 135 11.77 8.87 1.65
N ILE A 136 11.11 7.98 0.91
CA ILE A 136 11.77 7.10 -0.06
C ILE A 136 11.41 7.62 -1.46
N SER A 137 12.43 7.91 -2.27
CA SER A 137 12.30 8.37 -3.64
C SER A 137 12.86 7.33 -4.60
N ALA A 138 12.04 6.99 -5.59
CA ALA A 138 12.40 6.24 -6.77
C ALA A 138 12.94 7.25 -7.81
N GLY A 139 14.25 7.31 -8.01
CA GLY A 139 14.89 8.30 -8.89
C GLY A 139 15.33 9.61 -8.20
N GLY A 140 15.87 10.52 -9.00
CA GLY A 140 16.48 11.78 -8.54
C GLY A 140 15.43 12.80 -8.09
N GLN A 141 15.63 13.38 -6.91
CA GLN A 141 14.70 14.32 -6.27
C GLN A 141 15.43 15.62 -5.89
N ASN A 142 14.70 16.69 -5.60
CA ASN A 142 15.28 17.85 -4.93
C ASN A 142 15.35 17.60 -3.42
N ASP A 143 16.54 17.24 -2.95
CA ASP A 143 16.77 16.75 -1.58
C ASP A 143 16.65 17.88 -0.53
N THR A 144 16.81 19.13 -0.96
CA THR A 144 16.85 20.32 -0.07
C THR A 144 15.55 20.49 0.73
N VAL A 145 14.41 20.21 0.11
CA VAL A 145 13.09 20.37 0.77
C VAL A 145 12.94 19.41 1.94
N PHE A 146 13.41 18.17 1.80
CA PHE A 146 13.27 17.15 2.84
C PHE A 146 14.29 17.36 3.96
N LEU A 147 15.58 17.42 3.59
CA LEU A 147 16.67 17.47 4.54
C LEU A 147 16.65 18.75 5.39
N GLY A 148 16.22 19.89 4.80
CA GLY A 148 16.06 21.15 5.50
C GLY A 148 14.89 21.16 6.49
N SER A 149 13.82 20.40 6.21
CA SER A 149 12.63 20.29 7.08
C SER A 149 12.75 19.24 8.19
N GLY A 150 13.94 18.64 8.39
CA GLY A 150 14.13 17.63 9.43
C GLY A 150 13.70 16.22 9.02
N VAL A 151 13.54 15.97 7.71
CA VAL A 151 13.14 14.68 7.14
C VAL A 151 14.34 14.05 6.45
N ALA A 152 14.64 12.79 6.75
CA ALA A 152 15.67 12.02 6.04
C ALA A 152 15.16 11.60 4.66
N LEU A 153 16.08 11.39 3.73
CA LEU A 153 15.77 10.98 2.37
C LEU A 153 16.50 9.68 2.04
N VAL A 154 15.76 8.72 1.47
CA VAL A 154 16.30 7.52 0.86
C VAL A 154 16.04 7.60 -0.64
N THR A 155 17.08 7.53 -1.46
CA THR A 155 16.97 7.48 -2.92
C THR A 155 17.47 6.16 -3.45
N PHE A 156 16.82 5.60 -4.46
CA PHE A 156 17.33 4.44 -5.19
C PHE A 156 17.04 4.60 -6.68
N ASN A 157 17.84 3.92 -7.50
CA ASN A 157 17.63 3.90 -8.95
C ASN A 157 16.63 2.79 -9.29
N VAL A 158 15.51 3.16 -9.92
CA VAL A 158 14.48 2.19 -10.33
C VAL A 158 15.04 1.20 -11.34
N GLY A 159 15.94 1.64 -12.23
CA GLY A 159 16.56 0.78 -13.22
C GLY A 159 17.38 -0.37 -12.65
N ASP A 160 17.94 -0.20 -11.44
CA ASP A 160 18.68 -1.25 -10.73
C ASP A 160 17.71 -2.28 -10.09
N VAL A 161 16.46 -1.89 -9.86
CA VAL A 161 15.40 -2.74 -9.30
C VAL A 161 14.65 -3.46 -10.41
N ALA A 162 14.09 -2.71 -11.34
CA ALA A 162 13.38 -3.21 -12.51
C ALA A 162 13.54 -2.19 -13.65
N ALA A 163 14.41 -2.51 -14.60
CA ALA A 163 14.72 -1.66 -15.74
C ALA A 163 13.48 -1.42 -16.61
N ASP A 164 13.16 -0.14 -16.86
CA ASP A 164 12.24 0.28 -17.91
C ASP A 164 12.95 0.17 -19.27
N SER A 165 12.91 -1.02 -19.85
CA SER A 165 13.62 -1.37 -21.08
C SER A 165 12.94 -2.52 -21.79
N THR A 166 13.17 -2.63 -23.09
CA THR A 166 12.74 -3.81 -23.89
C THR A 166 13.45 -5.10 -23.46
N THR A 167 14.56 -5.00 -22.73
CA THR A 167 15.23 -6.13 -22.09
C THR A 167 15.01 -6.06 -20.58
N PRO A 168 14.28 -7.02 -19.98
CA PRO A 168 14.12 -7.09 -18.53
C PRO A 168 15.47 -7.16 -17.81
N GLY A 169 15.65 -6.38 -16.75
CA GLY A 169 16.89 -6.36 -15.97
C GLY A 169 16.72 -5.68 -14.62
N GLY A 170 17.67 -5.92 -13.71
CA GLY A 170 17.63 -5.45 -12.33
C GLY A 170 17.18 -6.53 -11.35
N ALA A 171 17.29 -6.22 -10.07
CA ALA A 171 17.12 -7.18 -8.98
C ALA A 171 15.79 -7.95 -9.06
N PHE A 172 14.68 -7.31 -9.44
CA PHE A 172 13.38 -7.96 -9.57
C PHE A 172 13.40 -9.11 -10.59
N TRP A 173 14.01 -8.90 -11.75
CA TRP A 173 14.09 -9.93 -12.79
C TRP A 173 15.11 -11.01 -12.47
N ASP A 174 16.18 -10.68 -11.73
CA ASP A 174 17.09 -11.69 -11.16
C ASP A 174 16.36 -12.65 -10.21
N LEU A 175 15.37 -12.14 -9.45
CA LEU A 175 14.54 -12.96 -8.55
C LEU A 175 13.48 -13.77 -9.30
N TYR A 176 12.76 -13.15 -10.23
CA TYR A 176 11.48 -13.68 -10.71
C TYR A 176 11.45 -14.07 -12.19
N SER A 177 12.58 -14.02 -12.89
CA SER A 177 12.67 -14.50 -14.27
C SER A 177 12.08 -15.91 -14.45
N GLY A 178 11.16 -16.05 -15.41
CA GLY A 178 10.49 -17.30 -15.74
C GLY A 178 9.26 -17.64 -14.91
N GLU A 179 8.89 -16.81 -13.92
CA GLU A 179 7.63 -16.92 -13.18
C GLU A 179 6.51 -16.15 -13.88
N ASP A 180 5.25 -16.56 -13.67
CA ASP A 180 4.06 -15.83 -14.13
C ASP A 180 3.74 -14.68 -13.17
N ILE A 181 4.44 -13.57 -13.36
CA ILE A 181 4.40 -12.37 -12.52
C ILE A 181 4.30 -11.11 -13.37
N GLY A 182 3.77 -10.05 -12.77
CA GLY A 182 3.66 -8.74 -13.39
C GLY A 182 4.99 -8.03 -13.56
N GLY A 183 5.02 -7.06 -14.46
CA GLY A 183 6.13 -6.13 -14.57
C GLY A 183 6.06 -5.07 -13.48
N LEU A 184 7.18 -4.79 -12.82
CA LEU A 184 7.33 -3.53 -12.10
C LEU A 184 7.66 -2.45 -13.15
N LEU A 185 6.65 -1.64 -13.50
CA LEU A 185 6.79 -0.53 -14.44
C LEU A 185 6.92 0.78 -13.67
N GLU A 186 7.89 1.59 -14.07
CA GLU A 186 7.96 3.00 -13.67
C GLU A 186 6.98 3.81 -14.53
N PHE A 187 6.14 4.63 -13.91
CA PHE A 187 5.44 5.69 -14.62
C PHE A 187 6.25 6.96 -14.41
N VAL A 188 7.02 7.35 -15.43
CA VAL A 188 7.71 8.65 -15.49
C VAL A 188 6.72 9.74 -15.91
#